data_AF-A0AAE4NR50-F1
#
_entry.id   AF-A0AAE4NR50-F1
#
_cell.length_a   1.000
_cell.length_b   1.000
_cell.length_c   1.000
_cell.angle_alpha   90.00
_cell.angle_beta   90.00
_cell.angle_gamma   90.00
#
_symmetry.space_group_name_H-M   'P 1'
#
loop_
_entity.id
_entity.type
_entity.pdbx_description
1 polymer ?
#
loop_
_entity_poly.entity_id
_entity_poly.type
_entity_poly.pdbx_seq_one_letter_code
_entity_poly.pdbx_strand_id
1 'polypeptide(L)' 'MDNYVDNPITIVGVVIFLIGMSIFCFGKKWIVLRLVFGDRSMFSQIFFGGIITIFGLILLYLSGAFN' A
#
# COMPACT_ATOMS: atom_id res chain seq x y z
N MET A 1 8.88 24.80 -1.00
CA MET A 1 7.69 23.93 -0.90
C MET A 1 7.56 23.28 -2.27
N ASP A 2 8.38 22.27 -2.52
CA ASP A 2 8.54 21.69 -3.84
C ASP A 2 7.53 20.55 -4.07
N ASN A 3 6.56 20.86 -4.94
CA ASN A 3 6.18 20.03 -6.09
C ASN A 3 5.74 18.58 -5.85
N TYR A 4 4.78 18.34 -4.96
CA TYR A 4 3.94 17.13 -5.09
C TYR A 4 3.22 17.07 -6.46
N VAL A 5 3.11 18.20 -7.17
CA VAL A 5 2.48 18.32 -8.50
C VAL A 5 3.42 17.85 -9.64
N ASP A 6 4.75 17.96 -9.51
CA ASP A 6 5.68 17.66 -10.62
C ASP A 6 6.16 16.21 -10.66
N ASN A 7 6.00 15.46 -9.56
CA ASN A 7 6.42 14.06 -9.48
C ASN A 7 5.21 13.13 -9.34
N PRO A 8 4.51 12.80 -10.46
CA PRO A 8 3.37 11.88 -10.44
C PRO A 8 3.74 10.50 -9.86
N ILE A 9 5.02 10.11 -9.95
CA ILE A 9 5.55 8.88 -9.36
C ILE A 9 5.43 8.88 -7.84
N THR A 10 5.65 10.03 -7.18
CA THR A 10 5.52 10.16 -5.73
C THR A 10 4.07 9.97 -5.30
N ILE A 11 3.12 10.62 -5.98
CA ILE A 11 1.68 10.46 -5.70
C ILE A 11 1.27 8.99 -5.85
N VAL A 12 1.66 8.36 -6.96
CA VAL A 12 1.36 6.95 -7.23
C VAL A 12 1.97 6.03 -6.16
N GLY A 13 3.22 6.30 -5.77
CA GLY A 13 3.91 5.58 -4.69
C GLY A 13 3.20 5.68 -3.35
N VAL A 14 2.75 6.89 -2.96
CA VAL A 14 1.99 7.10 -1.70
C VAL A 14 0.68 6.33 -1.73
N VAL A 15 -0.07 6.39 -2.83
CA VAL A 15 -1.37 5.70 -2.94
C VAL A 15 -1.19 4.18 -2.85
N ILE A 16 -0.21 3.62 -3.57
CA ILE A 16 0.07 2.18 -3.54
C ILE A 16 0.54 1.75 -2.15
N PHE A 17 1.39 2.55 -1.50
CA PHE A 17 1.85 2.29 -0.13
C PHE A 17 0.68 2.28 0.86
N LEU A 18 -0.22 3.27 0.80
CA LEU A 18 -1.39 3.34 1.68
C LEU A 18 -2.35 2.17 1.47
N ILE A 19 -2.55 1.73 0.22
CA ILE A 19 -3.37 0.56 -0.09
C ILE A 19 -2.73 -0.71 0.48
N GLY A 20 -1.43 -0.91 0.26
CA GLY A 20 -0.69 -2.04 0.81
C GLY A 20 -0.75 -2.08 2.34
N MET A 21 -0.50 -0.93 2.98
CA MET A 21 -0.50 -0.80 4.43
C MET A 21 -1.89 -1.02 5.03
N SER A 22 -2.95 -0.60 4.33
CA SER A 22 -4.34 -0.87 4.73
C SER A 22 -4.65 -2.36 4.69
N ILE A 23 -4.23 -3.05 3.63
CA ILE A 23 -4.43 -4.51 3.50
C ILE A 23 -3.61 -5.26 4.56
N PHE A 24 -2.37 -4.83 4.80
CA PHE A 24 -1.47 -5.40 5.80
C PHE A 24 -1.99 -5.23 7.24
N CYS A 25 -2.43 -4.02 7.60
CA CYS A 25 -2.83 -3.67 8.96
C CYS A 25 -4.28 -4.10 9.27
N PHE A 26 -5.18 -4.04 8.29
CA PHE A 26 -6.62 -4.24 8.49
C PHE A 26 -7.21 -5.48 7.84
N GLY A 27 -6.42 -6.34 7.17
CA GLY A 27 -6.90 -7.49 6.41
C GLY A 27 -8.00 -8.31 7.10
N LYS A 28 -7.88 -8.57 8.41
CA LYS A 28 -8.90 -9.30 9.19
C LYS A 28 -9.75 -8.46 10.15
N LYS A 29 -9.38 -7.21 10.43
CA LYS A 29 -10.09 -6.33 11.37
C LYS A 29 -11.27 -5.61 10.72
N TRP A 30 -11.24 -5.41 9.40
CA TRP A 30 -12.31 -4.75 8.67
C TRP A 30 -13.30 -5.78 8.11
N ILE A 31 -14.49 -5.84 8.72
CA ILE A 31 -15.63 -6.68 8.31
C ILE A 31 -15.98 -6.51 6.82
N VAL A 32 -15.80 -5.30 6.27
CA VAL A 32 -16.07 -4.98 4.86
C VAL A 32 -15.13 -5.74 3.91
N LEU A 33 -13.85 -5.88 4.27
CA LEU A 33 -12.87 -6.60 3.44
C LEU A 33 -13.10 -8.11 3.46
N ARG A 34 -13.59 -8.64 4.59
CA ARG A 34 -14.00 -10.05 4.74
C ARG A 34 -15.22 -10.39 3.88
N LEU A 35 -16.14 -9.43 3.70
CA LEU A 35 -17.30 -9.57 2.81
C LEU A 35 -16.93 -9.58 1.31
N VAL A 36 -15.92 -8.82 0.90
CA VAL A 36 -15.52 -8.70 -0.53
C VAL A 36 -14.58 -9.81 -0.99
N PHE A 37 -13.59 -10.21 -0.17
CA PHE A 37 -12.56 -11.17 -0.58
C PHE A 37 -12.82 -12.63 -0.16
N GLY A 38 -13.87 -12.87 0.63
CA GLY A 38 -14.14 -14.18 1.24
C GLY A 38 -13.11 -14.51 2.33
N ASP A 39 -13.34 -15.58 3.09
CA ASP A 39 -12.53 -16.02 4.23
C ASP A 39 -11.15 -16.55 3.78
N ARG A 40 -10.34 -15.71 3.12
CA ARG A 40 -8.95 -16.02 2.77
C ARG A 40 -8.11 -15.93 4.04
N SER A 41 -7.23 -16.92 4.20
CA SER A 41 -6.29 -17.01 5.33
C SER A 41 -5.61 -15.66 5.58
N MET A 42 -5.64 -15.20 6.84
CA MET A 42 -4.95 -13.97 7.28
C MET A 42 -3.52 -13.90 6.77
N PHE A 43 -2.85 -15.05 6.70
CA PHE A 43 -1.49 -15.17 6.23
C PHE A 43 -1.33 -14.70 4.78
N SER A 44 -2.30 -15.03 3.91
CA SER A 44 -2.30 -14.59 2.52
C SER A 44 -2.51 -13.07 2.41
N GLN A 45 -3.41 -12.49 3.21
CA GLN A 45 -3.64 -11.04 3.20
C GLN A 45 -2.44 -10.24 3.73
N ILE A 46 -1.79 -10.71 4.79
CA ILE A 46 -0.56 -10.11 5.31
C ILE A 46 0.57 -10.23 4.29
N PHE A 47 0.69 -11.39 3.63
CA PHE A 47 1.69 -11.62 2.59
C PHE A 47 1.50 -10.69 1.37
N PHE A 48 0.28 -10.63 0.82
CA PHE A 48 -0.02 -9.75 -0.31
C PHE A 48 0.02 -8.27 0.07
N GLY A 49 -0.51 -7.88 1.23
CA GLY A 49 -0.43 -6.51 1.74
C GLY A 49 1.03 -6.08 1.96
N GLY A 50 1.88 -6.96 2.48
CA GLY A 50 3.31 -6.73 2.63
C GLY A 50 4.00 -6.49 1.29
N ILE A 51 3.74 -7.33 0.28
CA ILE A 51 4.30 -7.16 -1.07
C ILE A 51 3.89 -5.82 -1.68
N ILE A 52 2.61 -5.45 -1.59
CA ILE A 52 2.10 -4.18 -2.13
C ILE A 52 2.73 -2.98 -1.40
N THR A 53 2.88 -3.08 -0.07
CA THR A 53 3.51 -2.03 0.74
C THR A 53 4.99 -1.84 0.37
N ILE A 54 5.74 -2.93 0.20
CA ILE A 54 7.14 -2.91 -0.23
C ILE A 54 7.25 -2.29 -1.64
N PHE A 55 6.33 -2.62 -2.54
CA PHE A 55 6.31 -2.07 -3.89
C PHE A 55 6.07 -0.55 -3.89
N GLY A 56 5.13 -0.08 -3.06
CA GLY A 56 4.90 1.35 -2.85
C GLY A 56 6.11 2.07 -2.26
N LEU A 57 6.81 1.46 -1.31
CA LEU A 57 8.06 1.99 -0.75
C LEU A 57 9.17 2.12 -1.79
N ILE A 58 9.34 1.11 -2.67
CA ILE A 58 10.33 1.16 -3.75
C ILE A 58 10.01 2.32 -4.72
N LEU A 59 8.74 2.49 -5.08
CA LEU A 59 8.29 3.61 -5.92
C LEU A 59 8.57 4.97 -5.27
N LEU A 60 8.33 5.11 -3.96
CA LEU A 60 8.64 6.33 -3.23
C LEU A 60 10.15 6.61 -3.18
N TYR A 61 10.96 5.58 -2.96
CA TYR A 61 12.42 5.67 -2.99
C TYR A 61 12.94 6.11 -4.37
N LEU A 62 12.44 5.49 -5.45
CA LEU A 62 12.80 5.86 -6.82
C LEU A 62 12.31 7.27 -7.21
N SER A 63 11.23 7.75 -6.60
CA SER A 63 10.74 9.11 -6.82
C SER A 63 11.58 10.20 -6.14
N GLY A 64 12.58 9.82 -5.33
CA GLY A 64 13.38 10.77 -4.56
C GLY A 64 12.66 11.37 -3.36
N ALA A 65 11.52 10.81 -2.93
CA ALA A 65 10.73 11.34 -1.81
C ALA A 65 11.45 11.31 -0.45
N PHE A 66 12.56 10.58 -0.34
CA PHE A 66 13.38 10.46 0.87
C PHE A 66 14.73 11.20 0.76
N ASN A 67 14.96 11.93 -0.33
CA ASN A 67 16.19 12.67 -0.61
C ASN A 67 15.92 14.17 -0.43
#